data_AF-A0A7X6Z754-F1
#
_entry.id   AF-A0A7X6Z754-F1
#
_cell.length_a   1.000
_cell.length_b   1.000
_cell.length_c   1.000
_cell.angle_alpha   90.00
_cell.angle_beta   90.00
_cell.angle_gamma   90.00
#
_symmetry.space_group_name_H-M   'P 1'
#
loop_
_entity.id
_entity.type
_entity.pdbx_description
1 polymer ?
#
loop_
_entity_poly.entity_id
_entity_poly.type
_entity_poly.pdbx_seq_one_letter_code
_entity_poly.pdbx_strand_id
1 'polypeptide(L)'
;GLLELTRSGASLVDMMADYFDPSPDELSMDPGAIQKQKDLIGQIHACGGKVLMSSHTGRFLPAERVLEIARAQQDRGTDYVKIVTGAQTVEEEVENLRITHLLCEHLAVPFLFLSGGRCQLHRRIGPMLGCSMYLCVYEHDELSTRAQPVLEHIKAVRDHFEFF
;
A
#
# COMPACT_ATOMS: atom_id res chain seq x y z
N GLY A 1 2.04 18.89 -9.68
CA GLY A 1 2.87 17.90 -8.92
C GLY A 1 2.24 17.59 -7.55
N LEU A 2 2.79 16.70 -6.72
CA LEU A 2 2.13 16.30 -5.44
C LEU A 2 1.82 17.48 -4.50
N LEU A 3 2.71 18.48 -4.39
CA LEU A 3 2.44 19.72 -3.64
C LEU A 3 1.24 20.50 -4.20
N GLU A 4 1.13 20.59 -5.52
CA GLU A 4 0.08 21.34 -6.18
C GLU A 4 -1.28 20.68 -5.97
N LEU A 5 -1.34 19.34 -6.03
CA LEU A 5 -2.54 18.57 -5.67
C LEU A 5 -2.94 18.83 -4.21
N THR A 6 -1.96 18.82 -3.30
CA THR A 6 -2.18 19.10 -1.88
C THR A 6 -2.76 20.51 -1.67
N ARG A 7 -2.14 21.52 -2.29
CA ARG A 7 -2.62 22.93 -2.24
C ARG A 7 -3.98 23.11 -2.91
N SER A 8 -4.34 22.23 -3.83
CA SER A 8 -5.64 22.20 -4.50
C SER A 8 -6.71 21.41 -3.72
N GLY A 9 -6.39 20.92 -2.52
CA GLY A 9 -7.34 20.28 -1.59
C GLY A 9 -7.21 18.76 -1.46
N ALA A 10 -6.22 18.12 -2.09
CA ALA A 10 -5.98 16.70 -1.87
C ALA A 10 -5.56 16.43 -0.42
N SER A 11 -6.34 15.62 0.31
CA SER A 11 -6.06 15.29 1.72
C SER A 11 -4.99 14.21 1.89
N LEU A 12 -4.81 13.36 0.88
CA LEU A 12 -3.82 12.29 0.83
C LEU A 12 -3.26 12.23 -0.60
N VAL A 13 -1.95 12.15 -0.74
CA VAL A 13 -1.27 11.97 -2.04
C VAL A 13 -0.42 10.70 -2.02
N ASP A 14 -0.41 9.98 -3.14
CA ASP A 14 0.39 8.77 -3.34
C ASP A 14 1.77 9.16 -3.91
N MET A 15 2.85 8.80 -3.21
CA MET A 15 4.23 8.99 -3.65
C MET A 15 4.94 7.64 -3.76
N MET A 16 5.40 7.27 -4.96
CA MET A 16 6.19 6.05 -5.13
C MET A 16 7.49 6.09 -4.31
N ALA A 17 7.91 4.96 -3.73
CA ALA A 17 9.09 4.91 -2.88
C ALA A 17 10.43 4.99 -3.65
N ASP A 18 10.37 5.16 -4.97
CA ASP A 18 11.48 5.47 -5.87
C ASP A 18 11.21 6.73 -6.73
N TYR A 19 10.29 7.62 -6.28
CA TYR A 19 9.80 8.78 -7.04
C TYR A 19 10.87 9.67 -7.71
N PHE A 20 12.09 9.75 -7.16
CA PHE A 20 13.19 10.55 -7.73
C PHE A 20 14.32 9.72 -8.34
N ASP A 21 14.24 8.40 -8.26
CA ASP A 21 15.28 7.45 -8.67
C ASP A 21 14.65 6.06 -8.91
N PRO A 22 14.01 5.84 -10.08
CA PRO A 22 13.33 4.59 -10.40
C PRO A 22 14.21 3.38 -10.15
N SER A 23 13.74 2.45 -9.33
CA SER A 23 14.56 1.38 -8.76
C SER A 23 13.82 0.05 -8.70
N PRO A 24 14.53 -1.10 -8.64
CA PRO A 24 13.90 -2.38 -8.37
C PRO A 24 12.99 -2.34 -7.12
N ASP A 25 11.85 -3.02 -7.19
CA ASP A 25 10.80 -3.02 -6.16
C ASP A 25 10.16 -1.66 -5.87
N GLU A 26 10.41 -0.66 -6.72
CA GLU A 26 10.00 0.72 -6.48
C GLU A 26 10.48 1.24 -5.11
N LEU A 27 11.71 0.89 -4.71
CA LEU A 27 12.33 1.39 -3.48
C LEU A 27 13.75 1.88 -3.78
N SER A 28 13.92 3.21 -3.87
CA SER A 28 15.26 3.79 -4.03
C SER A 28 16.10 3.62 -2.77
N MET A 29 17.39 3.31 -2.96
CA MET A 29 18.42 3.28 -1.93
C MET A 29 19.43 4.43 -2.06
N ASP A 30 19.26 5.31 -3.06
CA ASP A 30 20.11 6.48 -3.24
C ASP A 30 19.86 7.50 -2.12
N PRO A 31 20.88 7.89 -1.33
CA PRO A 31 20.71 8.83 -0.23
C PRO A 31 20.14 10.19 -0.68
N GLY A 32 20.48 10.65 -1.90
CA GLY A 32 19.98 11.90 -2.45
C GLY A 32 18.50 11.85 -2.79
N ALA A 33 18.03 10.77 -3.41
CA ALA A 33 16.63 10.53 -3.71
C ALA A 33 15.80 10.38 -2.43
N ILE A 34 16.31 9.64 -1.43
CA ILE A 34 15.67 9.49 -0.12
C ILE A 34 15.52 10.85 0.56
N GLN A 35 16.57 11.69 0.54
CA GLN A 35 16.46 13.03 1.14
C GLN A 35 15.42 13.88 0.44
N LYS A 36 15.37 13.88 -0.90
CA LYS A 36 14.32 14.59 -1.66
C LYS A 36 12.91 14.10 -1.33
N GLN A 37 12.72 12.80 -1.10
CA GLN A 37 11.43 12.24 -0.66
C GLN A 37 11.03 12.77 0.71
N LYS A 38 11.96 12.76 1.68
CA LYS A 38 11.73 13.30 3.03
C LYS A 38 11.39 14.79 2.98
N ASP A 39 12.13 15.57 2.19
CA ASP A 39 11.88 17.00 2.02
C ASP A 39 10.52 17.28 1.38
N LEU A 40 10.13 16.47 0.39
CA LEU A 40 8.82 16.55 -0.27
C LEU A 40 7.68 16.20 0.71
N ILE A 41 7.82 15.14 1.50
CA ILE A 41 6.86 14.76 2.53
C ILE A 41 6.68 15.91 3.53
N GLY A 42 7.78 16.49 4.04
CA GLY A 42 7.72 17.63 4.96
C GLY A 42 7.00 18.85 4.37
N GLN A 43 7.18 19.12 3.08
CA GLN A 43 6.46 20.19 2.38
C GLN A 43 4.95 19.91 2.23
N ILE A 44 4.58 18.65 1.98
CA ILE A 44 3.17 18.22 1.90
C ILE A 44 2.50 18.36 3.27
N HIS A 45 3.16 17.89 4.33
CA HIS A 45 2.72 18.05 5.72
C HIS A 45 2.55 19.52 6.10
N ALA A 46 3.49 20.40 5.71
CA ALA A 46 3.39 21.83 5.96
C ALA A 46 2.19 22.50 5.25
N CYS A 47 1.67 21.88 4.18
CA CYS A 47 0.44 22.30 3.50
C CYS A 47 -0.82 21.64 4.08
N GLY A 48 -0.71 20.83 5.14
CA GLY A 48 -1.82 20.10 5.76
C GLY A 48 -2.23 18.82 5.05
N GLY A 49 -1.49 18.39 4.02
CA GLY A 49 -1.72 17.11 3.34
C GLY A 49 -1.07 15.94 4.06
N LYS A 50 -1.48 14.73 3.70
CA LYS A 50 -0.85 13.47 4.13
C LYS A 50 -0.21 12.75 2.93
N VAL A 51 0.75 11.88 3.21
CA VAL A 51 1.44 11.06 2.21
C VAL A 51 1.18 9.58 2.47
N LEU A 52 0.74 8.89 1.43
CA LEU A 52 0.82 7.45 1.32
C LEU A 52 2.02 7.13 0.42
N MET A 53 2.98 6.35 0.89
CA MET A 53 4.10 5.90 0.07
C MET A 53 3.80 4.54 -0.53
N SER A 54 4.07 4.34 -1.82
CA SER A 54 3.72 3.10 -2.51
C SER A 54 4.91 2.38 -3.14
N SER A 55 4.86 1.05 -3.14
CA SER A 55 5.71 0.19 -3.98
C SER A 55 4.87 -0.89 -4.66
N HIS A 56 5.02 -1.04 -5.98
CA HIS A 56 4.28 -1.99 -6.83
C HIS A 56 5.26 -2.98 -7.47
N THR A 57 5.51 -4.10 -6.80
CA THR A 57 6.59 -5.02 -7.19
C THR A 57 6.13 -6.07 -8.20
N GLY A 58 4.81 -6.28 -8.32
CA GLY A 58 4.17 -7.13 -9.34
C GLY A 58 4.47 -8.63 -9.23
N ARG A 59 5.29 -9.06 -8.26
CA ARG A 59 5.69 -10.44 -8.04
C ARG A 59 5.66 -10.80 -6.56
N PHE A 60 5.63 -12.09 -6.26
CA PHE A 60 5.72 -12.56 -4.89
C PHE A 60 7.03 -12.10 -4.25
N LEU A 61 6.94 -11.63 -3.00
CA LEU A 61 8.08 -11.24 -2.19
C LEU A 61 8.00 -11.94 -0.83
N PRO A 62 9.13 -12.43 -0.30
CA PRO A 62 9.16 -13.01 1.04
C PRO A 62 8.93 -11.93 2.10
N ALA A 63 8.49 -12.36 3.28
CA ALA A 63 8.11 -11.49 4.39
C ALA A 63 9.19 -10.49 4.79
N GLU A 64 10.46 -10.92 4.81
CA GLU A 64 11.61 -10.10 5.15
C GLU A 64 11.72 -8.91 4.20
N ARG A 65 11.56 -9.15 2.90
CA ARG A 65 11.64 -8.10 1.87
C ARG A 65 10.46 -7.14 1.94
N VAL A 66 9.25 -7.65 2.22
CA VAL A 66 8.07 -6.79 2.42
C VAL A 66 8.25 -5.89 3.65
N LEU A 67 8.78 -6.44 4.75
CA LEU A 67 9.08 -5.67 5.96
C LEU A 67 10.18 -4.61 5.74
N GLU A 68 11.23 -4.95 4.98
CA GLU A 68 12.28 -3.98 4.60
C GLU A 68 11.69 -2.79 3.84
N ILE A 69 10.85 -3.05 2.83
CA ILE A 69 10.17 -2.00 2.07
C ILE A 69 9.30 -1.18 3.01
N ALA A 70 8.44 -1.83 3.80
CA ALA A 70 7.50 -1.15 4.69
C ALA A 70 8.19 -0.24 5.71
N ARG A 71 9.26 -0.72 6.35
CA ARG A 71 10.06 0.08 7.30
C ARG A 71 10.75 1.24 6.60
N ALA A 72 11.35 1.01 5.42
CA ALA A 72 11.97 2.09 4.66
C ALA A 72 10.96 3.18 4.26
N GLN A 73 9.72 2.82 3.94
CA GLN A 73 8.65 3.80 3.71
C GLN A 73 8.28 4.57 4.98
N GLN A 74 8.08 3.86 6.11
CA GLN A 74 7.79 4.48 7.40
C GLN A 74 8.90 5.43 7.87
N ASP A 75 10.17 5.03 7.76
CA ASP A 75 11.35 5.80 8.17
C ASP A 75 11.56 7.08 7.35
N ARG A 76 10.89 7.20 6.20
CA ARG A 76 10.84 8.42 5.39
C ARG A 76 9.77 9.41 5.85
N GLY A 77 8.93 9.03 6.80
CA GLY A 77 7.93 9.89 7.43
C GLY A 77 6.56 9.86 6.76
N THR A 78 6.24 8.82 6.00
CA THR A 78 4.90 8.69 5.38
C THR A 78 3.81 8.47 6.44
N ASP A 79 2.59 8.93 6.15
CA ASP A 79 1.40 8.68 6.99
C ASP A 79 0.81 7.28 6.77
N TYR A 80 0.98 6.72 5.57
CA TYR A 80 0.51 5.38 5.21
C TYR A 80 1.55 4.63 4.38
N VAL A 81 1.78 3.37 4.72
CA VAL A 81 2.59 2.44 3.90
C VAL A 81 1.69 1.72 2.90
N LYS A 82 2.08 1.64 1.62
CA LYS A 82 1.38 0.84 0.61
C LYS A 82 2.35 -0.05 -0.14
N ILE A 83 2.01 -1.33 -0.23
CA ILE A 83 2.80 -2.31 -0.97
C ILE A 83 1.86 -3.20 -1.78
N VAL A 84 2.16 -3.37 -3.06
CA VAL A 84 1.43 -4.26 -3.97
C VAL A 84 2.39 -5.33 -4.51
N THR A 85 2.30 -6.54 -3.97
CA THR A 85 3.07 -7.72 -4.43
C THR A 85 2.26 -8.53 -5.46
N GLY A 86 2.75 -9.72 -5.80
CA GLY A 86 2.01 -10.74 -6.54
C GLY A 86 1.85 -12.03 -5.75
N ALA A 87 0.98 -12.89 -6.25
CA ALA A 87 0.90 -14.31 -5.90
C ALA A 87 0.43 -15.10 -7.13
N GLN A 88 0.96 -16.30 -7.30
CA GLN A 88 0.65 -17.25 -8.37
C GLN A 88 0.16 -18.59 -7.81
N THR A 89 0.48 -18.92 -6.55
CA THR A 89 0.03 -20.14 -5.86
C THR A 89 -0.80 -19.86 -4.62
N VAL A 90 -1.47 -20.89 -4.10
CA VAL A 90 -2.23 -20.81 -2.84
C VAL A 90 -1.30 -20.47 -1.68
N GLU A 91 -0.11 -21.06 -1.66
CA GLU A 91 0.90 -20.89 -0.62
C GLU A 91 1.38 -19.44 -0.58
N GLU A 92 1.60 -18.82 -1.74
CA GLU A 92 1.95 -17.40 -1.83
C GLU A 92 0.78 -16.48 -1.39
N GLU A 93 -0.47 -16.85 -1.67
CA GLU A 93 -1.64 -16.12 -1.20
C GLU A 93 -1.77 -16.20 0.34
N VAL A 94 -1.60 -17.39 0.91
CA VAL A 94 -1.59 -17.63 2.36
C VAL A 94 -0.44 -16.88 3.03
N GLU A 95 0.73 -16.88 2.40
CA GLU A 95 1.88 -16.14 2.93
C GLU A 95 1.66 -14.63 2.90
N ASN A 96 1.01 -14.08 1.86
CA ASN A 96 0.61 -12.66 1.86
C ASN A 96 -0.38 -12.34 3.00
N LEU A 97 -1.30 -13.25 3.34
CA LEU A 97 -2.19 -13.10 4.51
C LEU A 97 -1.38 -13.08 5.82
N ARG A 98 -0.40 -13.99 5.97
CA ARG A 98 0.50 -14.01 7.14
C ARG A 98 1.32 -12.72 7.24
N ILE A 99 1.87 -12.25 6.13
CA ILE A 99 2.63 -11.00 6.05
C ILE A 99 1.76 -9.80 6.43
N THR A 100 0.47 -9.81 6.08
CA THR A 100 -0.47 -8.75 6.50
C THR A 100 -0.49 -8.60 8.02
N HIS A 101 -0.61 -9.71 8.75
CA HIS A 101 -0.58 -9.69 10.21
C HIS A 101 0.79 -9.24 10.74
N LEU A 102 1.87 -9.72 10.14
CA LEU A 102 3.23 -9.33 10.51
C LEU A 102 3.48 -7.82 10.35
N LEU A 103 2.95 -7.19 9.31
CA LEU A 103 3.01 -5.75 9.12
C LEU A 103 2.26 -5.00 10.23
N CYS A 104 1.11 -5.53 10.68
CA CYS A 104 0.36 -4.97 11.80
C CYS A 104 1.13 -4.99 13.12
N GLU A 105 1.97 -6.01 13.35
CA GLU A 105 2.80 -6.10 14.55
C GLU A 105 4.03 -5.18 14.52
N HIS A 106 4.52 -4.82 13.32
CA HIS A 106 5.80 -4.14 13.15
C HIS A 106 5.73 -2.68 12.72
N LEU A 107 4.60 -2.21 12.18
CA LEU A 107 4.44 -0.82 11.74
C LEU A 107 3.73 0.02 12.79
N ALA A 108 4.22 1.25 12.94
CA ALA A 108 3.60 2.28 13.78
C ALA A 108 2.58 3.13 12.99
N VAL A 109 2.64 3.09 11.66
CA VAL A 109 1.72 3.80 10.76
C VAL A 109 0.75 2.81 10.11
N PRO A 110 -0.48 3.24 9.78
CA PRO A 110 -1.42 2.40 9.04
C PRO A 110 -0.84 1.98 7.68
N PHE A 111 -1.24 0.81 7.20
CA PHE A 111 -0.74 0.28 5.94
C PHE A 111 -1.85 -0.29 5.04
N LEU A 112 -1.53 -0.42 3.76
CA LEU A 112 -2.31 -1.08 2.72
C LEU A 112 -1.41 -2.08 2.00
N PHE A 113 -1.50 -3.35 2.39
CA PHE A 113 -0.82 -4.44 1.72
C PHE A 113 -1.81 -5.18 0.81
N LEU A 114 -1.43 -5.35 -0.46
CA LEU A 114 -2.25 -5.95 -1.49
C LEU A 114 -1.39 -6.90 -2.34
N SER A 115 -2.02 -7.85 -3.02
CA SER A 115 -1.35 -8.65 -4.04
C SER A 115 -2.13 -8.65 -5.36
N GLY A 116 -1.43 -8.84 -6.47
CA GLY A 116 -1.99 -9.20 -7.77
C GLY A 116 -1.98 -10.73 -7.99
N GLY A 117 -2.52 -11.19 -9.13
CA GLY A 117 -2.60 -12.61 -9.45
C GLY A 117 -3.62 -13.34 -8.56
N ARG A 118 -3.20 -14.42 -7.89
CA ARG A 118 -4.03 -15.16 -6.94
C ARG A 118 -4.14 -14.40 -5.60
N CYS A 119 -5.10 -13.49 -5.53
CA CYS A 119 -5.20 -12.52 -4.43
C CYS A 119 -6.64 -12.34 -3.89
N GLN A 120 -7.54 -13.26 -4.22
CA GLN A 120 -8.96 -13.11 -3.94
C GLN A 120 -9.23 -13.08 -2.43
N LEU A 121 -8.54 -13.90 -1.65
CA LEU A 121 -8.64 -13.88 -0.18
C LEU A 121 -7.97 -12.62 0.36
N HIS A 122 -6.72 -12.38 -0.04
CA HIS A 122 -5.93 -11.25 0.46
C HIS A 122 -6.68 -9.91 0.32
N ARG A 123 -7.33 -9.65 -0.81
CA ARG A 123 -8.09 -8.39 -1.03
C ARG A 123 -9.46 -8.33 -0.35
N ARG A 124 -10.00 -9.46 0.13
CA ARG A 124 -11.30 -9.53 0.83
C ARG A 124 -11.18 -9.50 2.34
N ILE A 125 -10.15 -10.14 2.88
CA ILE A 125 -9.96 -10.29 4.33
C ILE A 125 -8.70 -9.60 4.85
N GLY A 126 -7.84 -9.03 3.99
CA GLY A 126 -6.62 -8.33 4.42
C GLY A 126 -6.86 -7.25 5.48
N PRO A 127 -7.89 -6.39 5.34
CA PRO A 127 -8.20 -5.38 6.38
C PRO A 127 -8.61 -5.95 7.72
N MET A 128 -9.10 -7.19 7.73
CA MET A 128 -9.43 -7.90 8.95
C MET A 128 -8.18 -8.47 9.65
N LEU A 129 -7.06 -8.54 8.96
CA LEU A 129 -5.77 -9.01 9.47
C LEU A 129 -4.78 -7.87 9.78
N GLY A 130 -5.19 -6.61 9.56
CA GLY A 130 -4.40 -5.43 9.92
C GLY A 130 -4.32 -4.33 8.86
N CYS A 131 -4.67 -4.60 7.59
CA CYS A 131 -4.71 -3.52 6.59
C CYS A 131 -5.72 -2.43 7.01
N SER A 132 -5.34 -1.17 6.87
CA SER A 132 -6.14 -0.03 7.33
C SER A 132 -7.31 0.34 6.41
N MET A 133 -7.36 -0.19 5.19
CA MET A 133 -8.37 0.15 4.19
C MET A 133 -8.56 -0.95 3.14
N TYR A 134 -9.71 -0.90 2.46
CA TYR A 134 -9.98 -1.67 1.25
C TYR A 134 -9.73 -0.80 0.02
N LEU A 135 -9.13 -1.38 -1.03
CA LEU A 135 -9.08 -0.76 -2.35
C LEU A 135 -10.00 -1.52 -3.30
N CYS A 136 -11.10 -0.86 -3.66
CA CYS A 136 -12.20 -1.43 -4.43
C CYS A 136 -12.46 -0.62 -5.70
N VAL A 137 -13.12 -1.25 -6.67
CA VAL A 137 -13.73 -0.58 -7.81
C VAL A 137 -15.23 -0.40 -7.58
N TYR A 138 -15.83 0.64 -8.18
CA TYR A 138 -17.28 0.78 -8.18
C TYR A 138 -17.94 -0.28 -9.07
N GLU A 139 -17.40 -0.45 -10.28
CA GLU A 139 -17.75 -1.50 -11.23
C GLU A 139 -16.51 -1.93 -12.02
N HIS A 140 -16.61 -3.05 -12.74
CA HIS A 140 -15.54 -3.48 -13.63
C HIS A 140 -15.80 -2.98 -15.05
N ASP A 141 -14.94 -2.07 -15.51
CA ASP A 141 -14.87 -1.57 -16.87
C ASP A 141 -13.46 -1.80 -17.47
N GLU A 142 -13.22 -1.24 -18.67
CA GLU A 142 -11.94 -1.35 -19.37
C GLU A 142 -10.76 -0.67 -18.65
N LEU A 143 -11.03 0.30 -17.77
CA LEU A 143 -10.02 1.04 -17.00
C LEU A 143 -9.79 0.45 -15.61
N SER A 144 -10.66 -0.46 -15.18
CA SER A 144 -10.62 -1.06 -13.86
C SER A 144 -9.45 -2.04 -13.67
N THR A 145 -8.86 -2.02 -12.47
CA THR A 145 -7.90 -3.06 -12.08
C THR A 145 -8.67 -4.33 -11.74
N ARG A 146 -8.65 -5.34 -12.61
CA ARG A 146 -9.41 -6.60 -12.45
C ARG A 146 -9.22 -7.31 -11.11
N ALA A 147 -8.07 -7.16 -10.46
CA ALA A 147 -7.80 -7.76 -9.16
C ALA A 147 -8.56 -7.07 -8.01
N GLN A 148 -8.93 -5.79 -8.15
CA GLN A 148 -9.67 -5.07 -7.12
C GLN A 148 -11.11 -5.58 -7.05
N PRO A 149 -11.63 -5.91 -5.87
CA PRO A 149 -13.01 -6.36 -5.72
C PRO A 149 -14.00 -5.19 -5.87
N VAL A 150 -15.23 -5.49 -6.28
CA VAL A 150 -16.32 -4.51 -6.34
C VAL A 150 -16.69 -4.05 -4.93
N LEU A 151 -16.90 -2.74 -4.77
CA LEU A 151 -17.18 -2.08 -3.49
C LEU A 151 -18.41 -2.67 -2.78
N GLU A 152 -19.50 -2.91 -3.52
CA GLU A 152 -20.74 -3.45 -2.94
C GLU A 152 -20.53 -4.82 -2.30
N HIS A 153 -19.74 -5.69 -2.95
CA HIS A 153 -19.43 -7.02 -2.46
C HIS A 153 -18.57 -6.98 -1.20
N ILE A 154 -17.54 -6.12 -1.17
CA ILE A 154 -16.71 -5.95 0.01
C ILE A 154 -17.49 -5.34 1.17
N LYS A 155 -18.37 -4.39 0.88
CA LYS A 155 -19.25 -3.81 1.89
C LYS A 155 -20.14 -4.88 2.52
N ALA A 156 -20.73 -5.76 1.71
CA ALA A 156 -21.52 -6.89 2.21
C ALA A 156 -20.68 -7.85 3.07
N VAL A 157 -19.46 -8.19 2.64
CA VAL A 157 -18.55 -9.01 3.46
C VAL A 157 -18.27 -8.31 4.79
N ARG A 158 -17.77 -7.07 4.77
CA ARG A 158 -17.44 -6.30 5.98
C ARG A 158 -18.63 -6.15 6.94
N ASP A 159 -19.82 -5.87 6.42
CA ASP A 159 -20.99 -5.60 7.24
C ASP A 159 -21.60 -6.89 7.86
N HIS A 160 -21.24 -8.08 7.36
CA HIS A 160 -21.77 -9.37 7.81
C HIS A 160 -20.72 -10.35 8.38
N PHE A 161 -19.44 -10.06 8.22
CA PHE A 161 -18.37 -10.82 8.89
C PHE A 161 -18.12 -10.22 10.27
N GLU A 162 -18.58 -10.92 11.30
CA GLU A 162 -18.25 -10.59 12.69
C GLU A 162 -16.78 -10.98 12.99
N PHE A 163 -16.01 -10.06 13.54
CA PHE A 163 -14.72 -10.33 14.18
C PHE A 163 -14.91 -10.45 15.69
N PHE A 164 -14.06 -11.25 16.33
CA PHE A 164 -14.06 -11.54 17.77
C PHE A 164 -14.15 -10.29 18.66
#